data_AF-A0A3M1BQZ4-F1
#
_entry.id   AF-A0A3M1BQZ4-F1
#
_cell.length_a   1.000
_cell.length_b   1.000
_cell.length_c   1.000
_cell.angle_alpha   90.00
_cell.angle_beta   90.00
_cell.angle_gamma   90.00
#
_symmetry.space_group_name_H-M   'P 1'
#
loop_
_entity.id
_entity.type
_entity.pdbx_description
1 polymer ?
#
loop_
_entity_poly.entity_id
_entity_poly.type
_entity_poly.pdbx_seq_one_letter_code
_entity_poly.pdbx_strand_id
1 'polypeptide(L)'
;MIILKQKLLLPKQDLLRHPAMKLLLRCIRRESSLQLLLALLPVLVGAALFVCCRHLGTWVSILSLGMWLIGLLLIRKALQQPSGESHPLWHTLLNNPLRIVWVYSVRTQVMPFGFYLWETGQMYFKLVDGQEICLFVPARKLRMVSRFLNKVLPHATFGYSPENEQLFRENPLQLIKNHSSLT
;
A
#
# COMPACT_ATOMS: atom_id res chain seq x y z
N MET A 1 2.76 30.57 17.42
CA MET A 1 2.53 29.14 17.11
C MET A 1 1.09 28.84 16.65
N ILE A 2 0.41 29.77 15.96
CA ILE A 2 -1.01 29.63 15.54
C ILE A 2 -1.16 29.75 14.01
N ILE A 3 -0.19 30.38 13.32
CA ILE A 3 -0.29 30.70 11.89
C ILE A 3 0.02 29.50 10.97
N LEU A 4 0.69 28.44 11.47
CA LEU A 4 1.04 27.27 10.65
C LEU A 4 -0.12 26.30 10.41
N LYS A 5 -1.25 26.44 11.13
CA LYS A 5 -2.40 25.54 11.02
C LYS A 5 -3.31 25.84 9.81
N GLN A 6 -3.12 26.98 9.15
CA GLN A 6 -4.13 27.54 8.24
C GLN A 6 -3.84 27.33 6.74
N LYS A 7 -2.60 26.94 6.37
CA LYS A 7 -2.23 26.75 4.96
C LYS A 7 -2.24 25.28 4.49
N LEU A 8 -2.46 24.36 5.42
CA LEU A 8 -2.32 22.92 5.18
C LEU A 8 -3.61 22.23 5.60
N LEU A 9 -4.61 22.28 4.72
CA LEU A 9 -5.78 21.39 4.67
C LEU A 9 -6.65 21.91 3.53
N LEU A 10 -6.53 21.31 2.35
CA LEU A 10 -7.71 21.22 1.49
C LEU A 10 -8.84 20.70 2.37
N PRO A 11 -10.04 21.30 2.38
CA PRO A 11 -11.13 20.77 3.18
C PRO A 11 -11.30 19.31 2.81
N LYS A 12 -11.50 18.43 3.80
CA LYS A 12 -11.54 16.97 3.64
C LYS A 12 -12.35 16.53 2.41
N GLN A 13 -13.41 17.28 2.10
CA GLN A 13 -14.28 17.09 0.93
C GLN A 13 -13.58 17.31 -0.42
N ASP A 14 -12.73 18.31 -0.57
CA ASP A 14 -11.99 18.59 -1.82
C ASP A 14 -10.84 17.60 -2.03
N LEU A 15 -10.19 17.20 -0.93
CA LEU A 15 -9.17 16.16 -0.96
C LEU A 15 -9.75 14.82 -1.46
N LEU A 16 -10.96 14.46 -1.00
CA LEU A 16 -11.67 13.25 -1.42
C LEU A 16 -12.17 13.30 -2.87
N ARG A 17 -12.47 14.50 -3.40
CA ARG A 17 -12.94 14.67 -4.78
C ARG A 17 -11.82 14.55 -5.82
N HIS A 18 -10.57 14.78 -5.43
CA HIS A 18 -9.45 14.79 -6.36
C HIS A 18 -9.21 13.42 -7.03
N PRO A 19 -8.95 13.36 -8.36
CA PRO A 19 -8.78 12.10 -9.08
C PRO A 19 -7.62 11.24 -8.54
N ALA A 20 -6.54 11.86 -8.07
CA ALA A 20 -5.41 11.15 -7.47
C ALA A 20 -5.79 10.41 -6.18
N MET A 21 -6.69 10.98 -5.37
CA MET A 21 -7.15 10.33 -4.13
C MET A 21 -8.04 9.12 -4.43
N LYS A 22 -8.96 9.26 -5.40
CA LYS A 22 -9.78 8.15 -5.89
C LYS A 22 -8.94 7.02 -6.52
N LEU A 23 -7.78 7.35 -7.07
CA LEU A 23 -6.83 6.36 -7.58
C LEU A 23 -6.15 5.59 -6.45
N LEU A 24 -5.67 6.29 -5.40
CA LEU A 24 -5.10 5.66 -4.23
C LEU A 24 -6.10 4.70 -3.56
N LEU A 25 -7.33 5.16 -3.33
CA LEU A 25 -8.38 4.33 -2.73
C LEU A 25 -8.69 3.08 -3.58
N ARG A 26 -8.73 3.22 -4.90
CA ARG A 26 -8.90 2.07 -5.80
C ARG A 26 -7.74 1.10 -5.75
N CYS A 27 -6.50 1.58 -5.59
CA CYS A 27 -5.34 0.71 -5.46
C CYS A 27 -5.40 -0.07 -4.14
N ILE A 28 -5.70 0.60 -3.02
CA ILE A 28 -5.88 -0.03 -1.70
C ILE A 28 -6.98 -1.10 -1.77
N ARG A 29 -8.16 -0.76 -2.33
CA ARG A 29 -9.28 -1.72 -2.44
C ARG A 29 -8.93 -2.90 -3.33
N ARG A 30 -8.18 -2.68 -4.42
CA ARG A 30 -7.77 -3.74 -5.34
C ARG A 30 -6.83 -4.75 -4.66
N GLU A 31 -5.88 -4.25 -3.88
CA GLU A 31 -4.93 -5.09 -3.13
C GLU A 31 -5.67 -6.02 -2.15
N SER A 32 -6.61 -5.49 -1.38
CA SER A 32 -7.48 -6.30 -0.50
C SER A 32 -8.32 -7.32 -1.27
N SER A 33 -8.90 -6.93 -2.42
CA SER A 33 -9.71 -7.86 -3.23
C SER A 33 -8.88 -9.00 -3.84
N LEU A 34 -7.61 -8.75 -4.19
CA LEU A 34 -6.70 -9.77 -4.69
C LEU A 34 -6.32 -10.77 -3.61
N GLN A 35 -6.10 -10.32 -2.37
CA GLN A 35 -5.85 -11.21 -1.25
C GLN A 35 -7.04 -12.14 -0.97
N LEU A 36 -8.27 -11.61 -1.02
CA LEU A 36 -9.48 -12.43 -0.88
C LEU A 36 -9.64 -13.43 -2.03
N LEU A 37 -9.40 -13.00 -3.26
CA LEU A 37 -9.48 -13.89 -4.43
C LEU A 37 -8.44 -15.01 -4.37
N LEU A 38 -7.21 -14.69 -3.95
CA LEU A 38 -6.14 -15.67 -3.77
C LEU A 38 -6.46 -16.65 -2.64
N ALA A 39 -7.11 -16.19 -1.55
CA ALA A 39 -7.52 -17.04 -0.44
C ALA A 39 -8.73 -17.94 -0.77
N LEU A 40 -9.60 -17.51 -1.69
CA LEU A 40 -10.77 -18.28 -2.12
C LEU A 40 -10.40 -19.50 -2.99
N LEU A 41 -9.36 -19.35 -3.82
CA LEU A 41 -8.86 -20.39 -4.73
C LEU A 41 -8.58 -21.75 -4.05
N PRO A 42 -7.76 -21.84 -2.97
CA PRO A 42 -7.49 -23.10 -2.29
C PRO A 42 -8.72 -23.69 -1.59
N VAL A 43 -9.68 -22.86 -1.16
CA VAL A 43 -10.94 -23.34 -0.56
C VAL A 43 -11.78 -24.05 -1.61
N LEU A 44 -11.95 -23.45 -2.78
CA LEU A 44 -12.71 -24.03 -3.89
C LEU A 44 -12.06 -25.31 -4.41
N VAL A 45 -10.74 -25.29 -4.61
CA VAL A 45 -9.98 -26.46 -5.09
C VAL A 45 -10.00 -27.58 -4.04
N GLY A 46 -9.79 -27.27 -2.76
CA GLY A 46 -9.86 -28.24 -1.67
C GLY A 46 -11.24 -28.89 -1.56
N ALA A 47 -12.32 -28.09 -1.65
CA ALA A 47 -13.69 -28.61 -1.63
C ALA A 47 -14.01 -29.47 -2.87
N ALA A 48 -13.62 -29.03 -4.06
CA ALA A 48 -13.84 -29.77 -5.30
C ALA A 48 -13.10 -31.11 -5.30
N LEU A 49 -11.83 -31.13 -4.86
CA LEU A 49 -11.04 -32.36 -4.73
C LEU A 49 -11.64 -33.30 -3.69
N PHE A 50 -12.14 -32.79 -2.58
CA PHE A 50 -12.78 -33.60 -1.54
C PHE A 50 -14.05 -34.30 -2.07
N VAL A 51 -14.86 -33.63 -2.89
CA VAL A 51 -16.10 -34.18 -3.45
C VAL A 51 -15.80 -35.15 -4.61
N CYS A 52 -14.98 -34.75 -5.58
CA CYS A 52 -14.71 -35.54 -6.79
C CYS A 52 -13.79 -36.74 -6.53
N CYS A 53 -12.79 -36.61 -5.65
CA CYS A 53 -11.77 -37.63 -5.44
C CYS A 53 -12.01 -38.48 -4.18
N ARG A 54 -13.22 -38.45 -3.61
CA ARG A 54 -13.58 -39.24 -2.43
C ARG A 54 -13.35 -40.75 -2.62
N HIS A 55 -13.46 -41.24 -3.86
CA HIS A 55 -13.28 -42.65 -4.20
C HIS A 55 -11.82 -43.03 -4.55
N LEU A 56 -10.92 -42.06 -4.73
CA LEU A 56 -9.54 -42.32 -5.18
C LEU A 56 -8.57 -42.72 -4.06
N GLY A 57 -8.95 -42.54 -2.78
CA GLY A 57 -8.16 -43.00 -1.64
C GLY A 57 -8.18 -42.04 -0.44
N THR A 58 -7.88 -42.58 0.74
CA THR A 58 -7.86 -41.86 2.01
C THR A 58 -6.83 -40.74 2.05
N TRP A 59 -5.67 -40.90 1.40
CA TRP A 59 -4.61 -39.90 1.33
C TRP A 59 -5.03 -38.60 0.62
N VAL A 60 -5.80 -38.69 -0.47
CA VAL A 60 -6.30 -37.51 -1.21
C VAL A 60 -7.33 -36.74 -0.38
N SER A 61 -8.11 -37.44 0.44
CA SER A 61 -9.08 -36.82 1.36
C SER A 61 -8.39 -36.04 2.48
N ILE A 62 -7.26 -36.54 2.99
CA ILE A 62 -6.45 -35.83 4.00
C ILE A 62 -5.82 -34.56 3.39
N LEU A 63 -5.26 -34.67 2.19
CA LEU A 63 -4.63 -33.53 1.51
C LEU A 63 -5.63 -32.41 1.18
N SER A 64 -6.82 -32.77 0.69
CA SER A 64 -7.88 -31.82 0.37
C SER A 64 -8.42 -31.11 1.61
N LEU A 65 -8.57 -31.82 2.74
CA LEU A 65 -8.90 -31.22 4.03
C LEU A 65 -7.83 -30.20 4.46
N GLY A 66 -6.55 -30.53 4.31
CA GLY A 66 -5.43 -29.63 4.61
C GLY A 66 -5.48 -28.36 3.76
N MET A 67 -5.69 -28.47 2.45
CA MET A 67 -5.83 -27.31 1.56
C MET A 67 -7.03 -26.43 1.91
N TRP A 68 -8.17 -27.05 2.23
CA TRP A 68 -9.36 -26.32 2.66
C TRP A 68 -9.10 -25.53 3.95
N LEU A 69 -8.44 -26.15 4.93
CA LEU A 69 -8.12 -25.52 6.21
C LEU A 69 -7.14 -24.35 6.05
N ILE A 70 -6.11 -24.50 5.21
CA ILE A 70 -5.17 -23.42 4.85
C ILE A 70 -5.93 -22.27 4.18
N GLY A 71 -6.80 -22.57 3.22
CA GLY A 71 -7.63 -21.56 2.56
C GLY A 71 -8.50 -20.80 3.55
N LEU A 72 -9.13 -21.49 4.51
CA LEU A 72 -9.95 -20.88 5.53
C LEU A 72 -9.15 -19.96 6.48
N LEU A 73 -7.93 -20.37 6.85
CA LEU A 73 -7.01 -19.53 7.63
C LEU A 73 -6.58 -18.28 6.86
N LEU A 74 -6.30 -18.42 5.55
CA LEU A 74 -5.98 -17.28 4.69
C LEU A 74 -7.15 -16.30 4.56
N ILE A 75 -8.38 -16.80 4.41
CA ILE A 75 -9.57 -15.94 4.38
C ILE A 75 -9.72 -15.20 5.71
N ARG A 76 -9.56 -15.87 6.87
CA ARG A 76 -9.61 -15.20 8.18
C ARG A 76 -8.57 -14.09 8.28
N LYS A 77 -7.33 -14.34 7.85
CA LYS A 77 -6.28 -13.31 7.81
C LYS A 77 -6.63 -12.17 6.87
N ALA A 78 -7.14 -12.47 5.67
CA ALA A 78 -7.55 -11.45 4.70
C ALA A 78 -8.72 -10.60 5.19
N LEU A 79 -9.66 -11.18 5.96
CA LEU A 79 -10.76 -10.46 6.60
C LEU A 79 -10.31 -9.61 7.80
N GLN A 80 -9.29 -10.06 8.54
CA GLN A 80 -8.67 -9.28 9.62
C GLN A 80 -7.81 -8.14 9.09
N GLN A 81 -7.30 -8.24 7.85
CA GLN A 81 -6.50 -7.20 7.25
C GLN A 81 -7.37 -5.97 6.92
N PRO A 82 -7.08 -4.79 7.51
CA PRO A 82 -7.91 -3.62 7.33
C PRO A 82 -7.94 -3.19 5.86
N SER A 83 -9.11 -3.36 5.24
CA SER A 83 -9.32 -3.19 3.81
C SER A 83 -10.04 -1.87 3.52
N GLY A 84 -9.54 -1.07 2.57
CA GLY A 84 -10.18 0.17 2.14
C GLY A 84 -9.98 1.37 3.08
N GLU A 85 -11.05 1.88 3.69
CA GLU A 85 -11.03 3.10 4.49
C GLU A 85 -10.35 2.93 5.86
N SER A 86 -10.25 1.69 6.34
CA SER A 86 -9.52 1.36 7.58
C SER A 86 -8.02 1.18 7.33
N HIS A 87 -7.55 1.32 6.09
CA HIS A 87 -6.14 1.13 5.77
C HIS A 87 -5.29 2.18 6.51
N PRO A 88 -4.17 1.78 7.15
CA PRO A 88 -3.33 2.69 7.94
C PRO A 88 -2.91 3.94 7.18
N LEU A 89 -2.66 3.79 5.87
CA LEU A 89 -2.33 4.91 4.99
C LEU A 89 -3.48 5.91 4.82
N TRP A 90 -4.70 5.42 4.62
CA TRP A 90 -5.88 6.28 4.42
C TRP A 90 -6.18 7.07 5.70
N HIS A 91 -6.14 6.38 6.84
CA HIS A 91 -6.31 7.00 8.14
C HIS A 91 -5.20 8.02 8.44
N THR A 92 -3.94 7.68 8.17
CA THR A 92 -2.81 8.60 8.41
C THR A 92 -2.89 9.81 7.50
N LEU A 93 -3.23 9.64 6.22
CA LEU A 93 -3.31 10.73 5.26
C LEU A 93 -4.45 11.71 5.57
N LEU A 94 -5.59 11.21 6.07
CA LEU A 94 -6.75 12.05 6.42
C LEU A 94 -6.67 12.68 7.81
N ASN A 95 -6.18 11.94 8.81
CA ASN A 95 -6.27 12.35 10.20
C ASN A 95 -4.95 12.94 10.71
N ASN A 96 -3.80 12.48 10.22
CA ASN A 96 -2.47 12.91 10.68
C ASN A 96 -1.46 13.03 9.52
N PRO A 97 -1.69 13.89 8.51
CA PRO A 97 -0.80 14.02 7.35
C PRO A 97 0.63 14.43 7.73
N LEU A 98 0.79 15.14 8.86
CA LEU A 98 2.09 15.54 9.42
C LEU A 98 2.97 14.36 9.86
N ARG A 99 2.37 13.18 10.07
CA ARG A 99 3.08 11.96 10.46
C ARG A 99 3.92 11.38 9.31
N ILE A 100 3.61 11.76 8.07
CA ILE A 100 4.34 11.31 6.88
C ILE A 100 5.52 12.26 6.65
N VAL A 101 6.73 11.73 6.76
CA VAL A 101 7.98 12.53 6.64
C VAL A 101 8.65 12.38 5.29
N TRP A 102 8.52 11.20 4.67
CA TRP A 102 9.22 10.89 3.44
C TRP A 102 8.38 10.01 2.54
N VAL A 103 8.28 10.41 1.27
CA VAL A 103 7.52 9.69 0.25
C VAL A 103 8.39 9.51 -0.98
N TYR A 104 8.57 8.26 -1.40
CA TYR A 104 9.26 7.95 -2.64
C TYR A 104 8.49 6.90 -3.45
N SER A 105 8.76 6.86 -4.75
CA SER A 105 8.15 5.89 -5.65
C SER A 105 9.23 5.14 -6.39
N VAL A 106 9.09 3.82 -6.44
CA VAL A 106 9.96 2.93 -7.20
C VAL A 106 9.18 2.43 -8.40
N ARG A 107 9.82 2.47 -9.57
CA ARG A 107 9.31 1.88 -10.80
C ARG A 107 10.16 0.65 -11.10
N THR A 108 9.50 -0.48 -11.24
CA THR A 108 10.14 -1.73 -11.59
C THR A 108 9.63 -2.14 -12.96
N GLN A 109 10.54 -2.13 -13.92
CA GLN A 109 10.28 -2.54 -15.28
C GLN A 109 10.70 -3.99 -15.45
N VAL A 110 9.78 -4.84 -15.89
CA VAL A 110 10.05 -6.27 -16.10
C VAL A 110 10.30 -6.48 -17.59
N MET A 111 11.56 -6.79 -17.92
CA MET A 111 12.04 -7.03 -19.28
C MET A 111 12.76 -8.37 -19.41
N PRO A 112 12.05 -9.52 -19.47
CA PRO A 112 12.70 -10.77 -19.83
C PRO A 112 13.13 -10.69 -21.30
N PHE A 113 14.39 -11.06 -21.58
CA PHE A 113 14.98 -11.07 -22.93
C PHE A 113 14.94 -9.72 -23.68
N GLY A 114 14.93 -8.59 -22.95
CA GLY A 114 14.90 -7.26 -23.54
C GLY A 114 13.54 -6.85 -24.12
N PHE A 115 12.50 -7.70 -24.03
CA PHE A 115 11.14 -7.33 -24.42
C PHE A 115 10.40 -6.67 -23.26
N TYR A 116 9.73 -5.55 -23.56
CA TYR A 116 8.89 -4.87 -22.58
C TYR A 116 7.61 -5.67 -22.30
N LEU A 117 7.55 -6.33 -21.14
CA LEU A 117 6.35 -7.07 -20.72
C LEU A 117 5.38 -6.17 -19.96
N TRP A 118 5.83 -5.64 -18.81
CA TRP A 118 5.02 -4.77 -17.97
C TRP A 118 5.87 -3.87 -17.07
N GLU A 119 5.27 -2.76 -16.63
CA GLU A 119 5.85 -1.83 -15.66
C GLU A 119 4.99 -1.80 -14.41
N THR A 120 5.61 -2.04 -13.26
CA THR A 120 4.98 -1.98 -11.95
C THR A 120 5.51 -0.77 -11.19
N GLY A 121 4.65 -0.17 -10.38
CA GLY A 121 5.00 0.98 -9.56
C GLY A 121 4.62 0.72 -8.11
N GLN A 122 5.51 1.09 -7.21
CA GLN A 122 5.27 1.05 -5.78
C GLN A 122 5.57 2.42 -5.20
N MET A 123 4.78 2.82 -4.21
CA MET A 123 4.97 4.05 -3.48
C MET A 123 5.13 3.74 -2.01
N TYR A 124 6.17 4.31 -1.42
CA TYR A 124 6.55 4.08 -0.04
C TYR A 124 6.30 5.36 0.75
N PHE A 125 5.63 5.19 1.88
CA PHE A 125 5.29 6.24 2.83
C PHE A 125 5.99 5.89 4.13
N LYS A 126 6.96 6.72 4.50
CA LYS A 126 7.75 6.56 5.70
C LYS A 126 7.22 7.53 6.76
N LEU A 127 6.90 7.00 7.93
CA LEU A 127 6.27 7.73 9.03
C LEU A 127 7.33 8.16 10.06
N VAL A 128 7.00 9.20 10.85
CA VAL A 128 7.83 9.67 11.99
C VAL A 128 8.17 8.57 12.99
N ASP A 129 7.32 7.55 13.14
CA ASP A 129 7.53 6.47 14.12
C ASP A 129 8.37 5.32 13.57
N GLY A 130 9.07 5.52 12.45
CA GLY A 130 9.87 4.49 11.77
C GLY A 130 9.04 3.47 10.98
N GLN A 131 7.71 3.52 11.06
CA GLN A 131 6.82 2.66 10.29
C GLN A 131 6.89 3.00 8.79
N GLU A 132 6.73 1.97 7.98
CA GLU A 132 6.67 2.07 6.53
C GLU A 132 5.33 1.52 6.04
N ILE A 133 4.72 2.25 5.11
CA ILE A 133 3.55 1.80 4.39
C ILE A 133 3.88 1.79 2.91
N CYS A 134 3.82 0.61 2.31
CA CYS A 134 3.94 0.43 0.87
C CYS A 134 2.56 0.39 0.22
N LEU A 135 2.46 0.91 -1.00
CA LEU A 135 1.22 0.91 -1.77
C LEU A 135 1.53 0.73 -3.25
N PHE A 136 0.89 -0.26 -3.88
CA PHE A 136 1.03 -0.51 -5.31
C PHE A 136 0.27 0.55 -6.11
N VAL A 137 0.99 1.30 -6.95
CA VAL A 137 0.39 2.31 -7.84
C VAL A 137 0.86 2.02 -9.27
N PRO A 138 -0.04 1.92 -10.26
CA PRO A 138 0.36 1.75 -11.65
C PRO A 138 1.38 2.81 -12.07
N ALA A 139 2.48 2.39 -12.71
CA ALA A 139 3.63 3.27 -12.94
C ALA A 139 3.30 4.53 -13.78
N ARG A 140 2.38 4.39 -14.74
CA ARG A 140 1.81 5.52 -15.52
C ARG A 140 1.17 6.60 -14.65
N LYS A 141 0.66 6.25 -13.46
CA LYS A 141 -0.04 7.14 -12.52
C LYS A 141 0.84 7.64 -11.38
N LEU A 142 2.00 7.03 -11.14
CA LEU A 142 2.92 7.41 -10.06
C LEU A 142 3.30 8.89 -10.10
N ARG A 143 3.63 9.43 -11.28
CA ARG A 143 4.02 10.84 -11.43
C ARG A 143 2.88 11.80 -11.03
N MET A 144 1.64 11.47 -11.39
CA MET A 144 0.46 12.26 -11.04
C MET A 144 0.21 12.22 -9.53
N VAL A 145 0.27 11.02 -8.94
CA VAL A 145 0.06 10.83 -7.49
C VAL A 145 1.16 11.53 -6.69
N SER A 146 2.43 11.41 -7.08
CA SER A 146 3.55 12.09 -6.43
C SER A 146 3.42 13.61 -6.47
N ARG A 147 3.08 14.19 -7.63
CA ARG A 147 2.84 15.64 -7.75
C ARG A 147 1.70 16.12 -6.87
N PHE A 148 0.63 15.34 -6.80
CA PHE A 148 -0.51 15.65 -5.93
C PHE A 148 -0.12 15.57 -4.45
N LEU A 149 0.56 14.51 -4.04
CA LEU A 149 1.03 14.35 -2.66
C LEU A 149 2.00 15.45 -2.25
N ASN A 150 2.89 15.91 -3.14
CA ASN A 150 3.78 17.05 -2.85
C ASN A 150 3.01 18.34 -2.56
N LYS A 151 1.85 18.55 -3.22
CA LYS A 151 0.95 19.68 -2.90
C LYS A 151 0.23 19.50 -1.56
N VAL A 152 -0.15 18.27 -1.22
CA VAL A 152 -0.92 17.95 0.00
C VAL A 152 -0.03 17.85 1.24
N LEU A 153 1.22 17.40 1.07
CA LEU A 153 2.22 17.14 2.10
C LEU A 153 3.49 17.97 1.84
N PRO A 154 3.42 19.31 1.82
CA PRO A 154 4.58 20.14 1.51
C PRO A 154 5.71 20.01 2.55
N HIS A 155 5.40 19.54 3.76
CA HIS A 155 6.37 19.29 4.82
C HIS A 155 7.20 18.01 4.60
N ALA A 156 6.72 17.07 3.79
CA ALA A 156 7.40 15.80 3.55
C ALA A 156 8.51 15.94 2.50
N THR A 157 9.59 15.18 2.66
CA THR A 157 10.61 15.02 1.63
C THR A 157 10.12 14.06 0.55
N PHE A 158 10.42 14.36 -0.72
CA PHE A 158 9.99 13.56 -1.87
C PHE A 158 11.19 13.07 -2.68
N GLY A 159 11.13 11.81 -3.09
CA GLY A 159 12.16 11.18 -3.92
C GLY A 159 13.13 10.33 -3.10
N TYR A 160 13.75 9.36 -3.76
CA TYR A 160 14.72 8.47 -3.11
C TYR A 160 16.13 9.06 -3.22
N SER A 161 16.86 9.03 -2.12
CA SER A 161 18.31 9.23 -2.10
C SER A 161 18.91 8.39 -0.96
N PRO A 162 20.15 7.88 -1.11
CA PRO A 162 20.80 7.08 -0.06
C PRO A 162 20.99 7.88 1.23
N GLU A 163 21.20 9.20 1.13
CA GLU A 163 21.31 10.09 2.29
C GLU A 163 19.98 10.14 3.06
N ASN A 164 18.85 10.27 2.35
CA ASN A 164 17.53 10.28 2.98
C ASN A 164 17.22 8.94 3.68
N GLU A 165 17.69 7.83 3.11
CA GLU A 165 17.54 6.52 3.74
C GLU A 165 18.34 6.44 5.05
N GLN A 166 19.57 6.95 5.05
CA GLN A 166 20.39 7.01 6.27
C GLN A 166 19.76 7.93 7.32
N LEU A 167 19.33 9.13 6.93
CA LEU A 167 18.62 10.06 7.81
C LEU A 167 17.35 9.44 8.39
N PHE A 168 16.60 8.66 7.59
CA PHE A 168 15.42 7.95 8.09
C PHE A 168 15.77 6.92 9.17
N ARG A 169 16.88 6.20 9.00
CA ARG A 169 17.35 5.19 9.98
C ARG A 169 17.87 5.85 11.26
N GLU A 170 18.51 7.00 11.16
CA GLU A 170 19.07 7.74 12.30
C GLU A 170 17.99 8.52 13.04
N ASN A 171 17.27 9.42 12.36
CA ASN A 171 16.17 10.16 12.93
C ASN A 171 15.15 10.61 11.85
N PRO A 172 13.95 9.99 11.81
CA PRO A 172 12.95 10.27 10.77
C PRO A 172 12.43 11.71 10.77
N LEU A 173 12.56 12.45 11.86
CA LEU A 173 12.13 13.85 11.95
C LEU A 173 12.99 14.81 11.11
N GLN A 174 14.24 14.44 10.82
CA GLN A 174 15.15 15.27 10.02
C GLN A 174 14.72 15.39 8.55
N LEU A 175 13.85 14.50 8.08
CA LEU A 175 13.32 14.50 6.72
C LEU A 175 12.15 15.49 6.52
N ILE A 176 11.76 16.24 7.55
CA ILE A 176 10.75 17.29 7.45
C ILE A 176 11.40 18.55 6.86
N LYS A 177 10.93 19.00 5.69
CA LYS A 177 11.50 20.13 4.93
C LYS A 177 11.58 21.47 5.68
N ASN A 178 10.85 21.64 6.78
CA ASN A 178 10.88 22.89 7.54
C ASN A 178 12.21 23.17 8.27
N HIS A 179 13.16 22.22 8.28
CA HIS A 179 14.49 22.45 8.87
C HIS A 179 15.51 23.09 7.90
N SER A 180 15.26 23.14 6.59
CA SER A 180 16.25 23.61 5.61
C SER A 180 16.11 25.09 5.20
N SER A 181 15.28 25.87 5.90
CA SER A 181 15.13 27.32 5.67
C SER A 181 15.66 28.20 6.81
N LEU A 182 16.50 27.66 7.70
CA LEU A 182 17.07 28.37 8.85
C LEU A 182 18.60 28.26 8.95
N THR A 183 19.29 28.05 7.82
CA THR A 183 20.74 28.16 7.71
C THR A 183 21.10 29.08 6.57
#